data_AF-A0A2E0TPC9-F1
#
_entry.id   AF-A0A2E0TPC9-F1
#
_cell.length_a   1.000
_cell.length_b   1.000
_cell.length_c   1.000
_cell.angle_alpha   90.00
_cell.angle_beta   90.00
_cell.angle_gamma   90.00
#
_symmetry.space_group_name_H-M   'P 1'
#
loop_
_entity.id
_entity.type
_entity.pdbx_description
1 polymer ?
#
loop_
_entity_poly.entity_id
_entity_poly.type
_entity_poly.pdbx_seq_one_letter_code
_entity_poly.pdbx_strand_id
1 'polypeptide(L)'
;MTEPPTPSPAPSAPAPSPSPPEEPRARPEKRARIAPLPAVIGAIVGAFGAIVGSGVVSIAVAIAVYADEGLGVEDMRSPAFLEELMTNFPVVASSVVATGVFLVGIPMLTAKLSRTSIKEGLGLRAAPWPTFLVAPLGILALGPTSDRLVTWMKEIAPHSTMNALEMIGKLVEAHPWWMLWPIIALTPGIAEEVFFRGLIQRSAGFGKKAIVISALSFSFFHMDPHHIAGVLPLGFYLAWLGARTGSTLVPIVAHVVNNSMALLAGKLAGPELEDVAMPLWALPVGWLICAGCVYVVWRTTKDRARWLGPAAEERAAPDAPAVSPHWRIVRTVGAHEEVLGYVRDAQLALPDVIGRFQPGPAFHDFAETLATIEQTPAESEAHQEALARLEGFQLEDMASGERLPKAAFRIQLRQERVVFRALK
;
A
#
# COMPACT_ATOMS: atom_id res chain seq x y z
N MET A 1 35.85 -76.98 52.73
CA MET A 1 36.13 -75.70 52.05
C MET A 1 35.82 -75.88 50.58
N THR A 2 34.65 -75.44 50.14
CA THR A 2 34.31 -75.24 48.72
C THR A 2 33.28 -74.11 48.70
N GLU A 3 33.72 -72.95 48.22
CA GLU A 3 32.99 -71.68 48.20
C GLU A 3 31.66 -71.78 47.42
N PRO A 4 30.65 -70.98 47.79
CA PRO A 4 29.45 -70.82 46.97
C PRO A 4 29.77 -70.00 45.70
N PRO A 5 29.08 -70.26 44.58
CA PRO A 5 29.34 -69.60 43.31
C PRO A 5 29.00 -68.10 43.37
N THR A 6 29.87 -67.30 42.75
CA THR A 6 29.74 -65.85 42.57
C THR A 6 28.51 -65.49 41.72
N PRO A 7 27.76 -64.42 42.07
CA PRO A 7 26.63 -63.97 41.25
C PRO A 7 27.12 -63.33 39.94
N SER A 8 26.42 -63.63 38.85
CA SER A 8 26.64 -63.04 37.52
C SER A 8 26.46 -61.52 37.52
N PRO A 9 27.23 -60.75 36.74
CA PRO A 9 27.06 -59.30 36.65
C PRO A 9 25.73 -58.97 35.98
N ALA A 10 25.00 -58.01 36.56
CA ALA A 10 23.76 -57.50 36.01
C ALA A 10 23.98 -56.89 34.61
N PRO A 11 23.03 -57.01 33.67
CA PRO A 11 23.15 -56.40 32.34
C PRO A 11 23.23 -54.87 32.47
N SER A 12 24.24 -54.28 31.83
CA SER A 12 24.42 -52.83 31.71
C SER A 12 23.20 -52.18 31.07
N ALA A 13 22.67 -51.13 31.70
CA ALA A 13 21.56 -50.35 31.16
C ALA A 13 21.88 -49.84 29.75
N PRO A 14 20.92 -49.88 28.80
CA PRO A 14 21.12 -49.34 27.47
C PRO A 14 21.42 -47.83 27.54
N ALA A 15 22.39 -47.39 26.75
CA ALA A 15 22.75 -45.98 26.65
C ALA A 15 21.52 -45.13 26.28
N PRO A 16 21.35 -43.92 26.86
CA PRO A 16 20.25 -43.05 26.50
C PRO A 16 20.30 -42.74 25.00
N SER A 17 19.16 -42.89 24.33
CA SER A 17 18.99 -42.54 22.93
C SER A 17 19.42 -41.08 22.71
N PRO A 18 20.14 -40.76 21.62
CA PRO A 18 20.44 -39.39 21.30
C PRO A 18 19.15 -38.60 21.17
N SER A 19 19.08 -37.45 21.84
CA SER A 19 17.98 -36.50 21.71
C SER A 19 17.70 -36.24 20.22
N PRO A 20 16.43 -36.19 19.79
CA PRO A 20 16.12 -35.83 18.41
C PRO A 20 16.78 -34.48 18.09
N PRO A 21 17.36 -34.30 16.90
CA PRO A 21 17.96 -33.03 16.51
C PRO A 21 16.92 -31.92 16.68
N GLU A 22 17.31 -30.84 17.36
CA GLU A 22 16.48 -29.66 17.55
C GLU A 22 15.98 -29.20 16.17
N GLU A 23 14.67 -29.24 15.94
CA GLU A 23 14.08 -28.78 14.68
C GLU A 23 14.56 -27.34 14.42
N PRO A 24 15.07 -27.04 13.21
CA PRO A 24 15.50 -25.68 12.88
C PRO A 24 14.30 -24.76 13.04
N ARG A 25 14.33 -23.88 14.05
CA ARG A 25 13.27 -22.89 14.32
C ARG A 25 12.83 -22.24 13.02
N ALA A 26 11.61 -22.55 12.59
CA ALA A 26 11.04 -22.02 11.36
C ALA A 26 11.24 -20.50 11.32
N ARG A 27 11.83 -20.00 10.23
CA ARG A 27 12.03 -18.56 10.05
C ARG A 27 10.65 -17.90 10.10
N PRO A 28 10.45 -16.82 10.89
CA PRO A 28 9.15 -16.18 10.99
C PRO A 28 8.71 -15.69 9.61
N GLU A 29 7.55 -16.17 9.15
CA GLU A 29 6.96 -15.79 7.85
C GLU A 29 6.84 -14.27 7.73
N LYS A 30 7.23 -13.73 6.58
CA LYS A 30 7.06 -12.30 6.28
C LYS A 30 5.56 -12.01 6.15
N ARG A 31 5.05 -11.11 7.00
CA ARG A 31 3.63 -10.70 6.95
C ARG A 31 3.33 -9.91 5.68
N ALA A 32 2.11 -10.08 5.16
CA ALA A 32 1.61 -9.39 3.96
C ALA A 32 1.31 -7.90 4.16
N ARG A 33 1.08 -7.48 5.41
CA ARG A 33 0.82 -6.10 5.80
C ARG A 33 1.48 -5.78 7.14
N ILE A 34 1.74 -4.49 7.33
CA ILE A 34 2.18 -3.94 8.62
C ILE A 34 1.02 -4.10 9.61
N ALA A 35 1.28 -4.70 10.77
CA ALA A 35 0.27 -4.86 11.80
C ALA A 35 -0.22 -3.50 12.33
N PRO A 36 -1.46 -3.37 12.82
CA PRO A 36 -2.03 -2.09 13.24
C PRO A 36 -1.20 -1.35 14.30
N LEU A 37 -0.68 -2.04 15.33
CA LEU A 37 0.07 -1.38 16.41
C LEU A 37 1.39 -0.74 15.93
N PRO A 38 2.31 -1.47 15.25
CA PRO A 38 3.49 -0.85 14.65
C PRO A 38 3.15 0.29 13.68
N ALA A 39 2.04 0.16 12.93
CA ALA A 39 1.61 1.21 12.01
C ALA A 39 1.13 2.47 12.72
N VAL A 40 0.39 2.35 13.83
CA VAL A 40 -0.03 3.50 14.66
C VAL A 40 1.18 4.19 15.27
N ILE A 41 2.14 3.44 15.82
CA ILE A 41 3.39 3.99 16.35
C ILE A 41 4.16 4.72 15.23
N GLY A 42 4.31 4.07 14.08
CA GLY A 42 4.95 4.66 12.90
C GLY A 42 4.23 5.92 12.41
N ALA A 43 2.90 5.94 12.44
CA ALA A 43 2.12 7.11 12.05
C ALA A 43 2.33 8.27 13.03
N ILE A 44 2.32 8.01 14.34
CA ILE A 44 2.58 9.06 15.36
C ILE A 44 4.00 9.61 15.21
N VAL A 45 5.01 8.74 15.12
CA VAL A 45 6.41 9.14 14.97
C VAL A 45 6.64 9.88 13.65
N GLY A 46 6.02 9.39 12.56
CA GLY A 46 6.11 10.01 11.24
C GLY A 46 5.46 11.38 11.19
N ALA A 47 4.25 11.53 11.73
CA ALA A 47 3.56 12.82 11.80
C ALA A 47 4.29 13.81 12.73
N PHE A 48 4.75 13.35 13.89
CA PHE A 48 5.51 14.18 14.82
C PHE A 48 6.85 14.63 14.21
N GLY A 49 7.60 13.71 13.58
CA GLY A 49 8.82 14.03 12.86
C GLY A 49 8.57 14.98 11.69
N ALA A 50 7.49 14.76 10.94
CA ALA A 50 7.08 15.61 9.83
C ALA A 50 6.72 17.04 10.24
N ILE A 51 6.18 17.25 11.45
CA ILE A 51 5.83 18.59 11.95
C ILE A 51 7.01 19.23 12.69
N VAL A 52 7.54 18.54 13.70
CA VAL A 52 8.58 19.09 14.58
C VAL A 52 9.95 19.03 13.93
N GLY A 53 10.29 17.91 13.29
CA GLY A 53 11.57 17.74 12.63
C GLY A 53 11.74 18.65 11.42
N SER A 54 10.70 18.84 10.61
CA SER A 54 10.71 19.82 9.52
C SER A 54 10.81 21.25 10.05
N GLY A 55 10.13 21.58 11.15
CA GLY A 55 10.24 22.88 11.82
C GLY A 55 11.67 23.18 12.29
N VAL A 56 12.36 22.21 12.87
CA VAL A 56 13.78 22.36 13.26
C VAL A 56 14.68 22.62 12.04
N VAL A 57 14.48 21.88 10.95
CA VAL A 57 15.23 22.09 9.69
C VAL A 57 14.94 23.49 9.13
N SER A 58 13.66 23.88 9.09
CA SER A 58 13.20 25.18 8.61
C SER A 58 13.82 26.33 9.41
N ILE A 59 13.88 26.21 10.74
CA ILE A 59 14.53 27.20 11.62
C ILE A 59 16.04 27.26 11.37
N ALA A 60 16.71 26.12 11.22
CA ALA A 60 18.14 26.10 10.94
C ALA A 60 18.47 26.76 9.59
N VAL A 61 17.66 26.50 8.55
CA VAL A 61 17.80 27.15 7.24
C VAL A 61 17.50 28.64 7.34
N ALA A 62 16.47 29.04 8.09
CA ALA A 62 16.17 30.45 8.32
C ALA A 62 17.35 31.19 8.97
N ILE A 63 17.94 30.62 10.03
CA ILE A 63 19.12 31.19 10.68
C ILE A 63 20.27 31.36 9.68
N ALA A 64 20.48 30.37 8.80
CA ALA A 64 21.53 30.46 7.78
C ALA A 64 21.26 31.51 6.70
N VAL A 65 19.99 31.66 6.27
CA VAL A 65 19.59 32.64 5.26
C VAL A 65 19.73 34.07 5.78
N TYR A 66 19.33 34.31 7.03
CA TYR A 66 19.32 35.65 7.64
C TYR A 66 20.54 35.93 8.54
N ALA A 67 21.59 35.10 8.46
CA ALA A 67 22.76 35.19 9.36
C ALA A 67 23.48 36.54 9.31
N ASP A 68 23.51 37.16 8.12
CA ASP A 68 24.25 38.39 7.86
C ASP A 68 23.41 39.68 8.07
N GLU A 69 22.11 39.54 8.35
CA GLU A 69 21.19 40.69 8.43
C GLU A 69 21.18 41.38 9.80
N GLY A 70 21.86 40.81 10.81
CA GLY A 70 21.97 41.43 12.13
C GLY A 70 20.64 41.64 12.86
N LEU A 71 19.61 40.83 12.52
CA LEU A 71 18.24 40.97 13.03
C LEU A 71 18.16 40.81 14.56
N GLY A 72 17.43 41.71 15.21
CA GLY A 72 17.10 41.61 16.63
C GLY A 72 15.98 40.60 16.90
N VAL A 73 15.81 40.21 18.16
CA VAL A 73 14.73 39.29 18.59
C VAL A 73 13.33 39.88 18.35
N GLU A 74 13.19 41.21 18.40
CA GLU A 74 11.92 41.89 18.11
C GLU A 74 11.59 41.85 16.61
N ASP A 75 12.58 42.04 15.74
CA ASP A 75 12.41 41.95 14.28
C ASP A 75 11.94 40.54 13.88
N MET A 76 12.55 39.51 14.48
CA MET A 76 12.20 38.10 14.25
C MET A 76 10.79 37.72 14.72
N ARG A 77 10.16 38.53 15.56
CA ARG A 77 8.78 38.33 16.05
C ARG A 77 7.76 39.20 15.33
N SER A 78 8.21 40.08 14.44
CA SER A 78 7.30 40.94 13.69
C SER A 78 6.44 40.10 12.74
N PRO A 79 5.14 40.43 12.57
CA PRO A 79 4.29 39.73 11.61
C PRO A 79 4.85 39.75 10.19
N ALA A 80 5.49 40.85 9.79
CA ALA A 80 6.13 41.02 8.48
C ALA A 80 7.27 40.01 8.28
N PHE A 81 8.16 39.86 9.26
CA PHE A 81 9.24 38.87 9.18
C PHE A 81 8.70 37.44 9.17
N LEU A 82 7.65 37.13 9.94
CA LEU A 82 7.04 35.80 9.91
C LEU A 82 6.43 35.47 8.55
N GLU A 83 5.79 36.45 7.89
CA GLU A 83 5.28 36.30 6.53
C GLU A 83 6.40 36.10 5.51
N GLU A 84 7.47 36.92 5.59
CA GLU A 84 8.65 36.79 4.76
C GLU A 84 9.31 35.41 4.94
N LEU A 85 9.49 34.97 6.18
CA LEU A 85 10.04 33.68 6.53
C LEU A 85 9.23 32.53 5.92
N MET A 86 7.90 32.61 5.98
CA MET A 86 7.02 31.56 5.48
C MET A 86 6.79 31.61 3.96
N THR A 87 7.26 32.65 3.27
CA THR A 87 7.23 32.78 1.81
C THR A 87 8.63 32.70 1.18
N ASN A 88 9.69 32.65 2.00
CA ASN A 88 11.06 32.46 1.57
C ASN A 88 11.30 31.04 1.02
N PHE A 89 11.67 30.93 -0.26
CA PHE A 89 11.75 29.64 -0.95
C PHE A 89 12.72 28.64 -0.31
N PRO A 90 13.98 28.96 0.01
CA PRO A 90 14.88 28.03 0.71
C PRO A 90 14.28 27.46 2.01
N VAL A 91 13.64 28.32 2.82
CA VAL A 91 13.03 27.92 4.09
C VAL A 91 11.86 26.95 3.83
N VAL A 92 10.91 27.33 2.98
CA VAL A 92 9.74 26.48 2.65
C VAL A 92 10.17 25.17 1.99
N ALA A 93 11.05 25.23 0.99
CA ALA A 93 11.51 24.05 0.27
C ALA A 93 12.23 23.05 1.20
N SER A 94 13.07 23.54 2.11
CA SER A 94 13.74 22.67 3.09
C SER A 94 12.76 22.01 4.06
N SER A 95 11.74 22.74 4.51
CA SER A 95 10.67 22.21 5.37
C SER A 95 9.87 21.12 4.67
N VAL A 96 9.47 21.34 3.42
CA VAL A 96 8.70 20.35 2.64
C VAL A 96 9.53 19.12 2.32
N VAL A 97 10.81 19.27 1.96
CA VAL A 97 11.72 18.13 1.73
C VAL A 97 11.90 17.34 3.03
N ALA A 98 12.16 18.01 4.15
CA ALA A 98 12.28 17.36 5.46
C ALA A 98 11.00 16.62 5.85
N THR A 99 9.84 17.26 5.67
CA THR A 99 8.52 16.63 5.85
C THR A 99 8.39 15.36 5.01
N GLY A 100 8.72 15.44 3.72
CA GLY A 100 8.72 14.30 2.81
C GLY A 100 9.62 13.14 3.26
N VAL A 101 10.82 13.45 3.78
CA VAL A 101 11.75 12.45 4.33
C VAL A 101 11.12 11.71 5.51
N PHE A 102 10.46 12.40 6.45
CA PHE A 102 9.78 11.73 7.56
C PHE A 102 8.58 10.90 7.09
N LEU A 103 7.75 11.47 6.21
CA LEU A 103 6.55 10.81 5.69
C LEU A 103 6.85 9.60 4.80
N VAL A 104 8.03 9.50 4.19
CA VAL A 104 8.46 8.30 3.43
C VAL A 104 9.33 7.37 4.29
N GLY A 105 10.32 7.93 4.97
CA GLY A 105 11.32 7.19 5.73
C GLY A 105 10.73 6.42 6.89
N ILE A 106 9.77 7.01 7.62
CA ILE A 106 9.14 6.32 8.76
C ILE A 106 8.28 5.14 8.30
N PRO A 107 7.36 5.25 7.30
CA PRO A 107 6.69 4.08 6.75
C PRO A 107 7.63 2.96 6.28
N MET A 108 8.72 3.30 5.60
CA MET A 108 9.73 2.32 5.16
C MET A 108 10.40 1.63 6.35
N LEU A 109 10.77 2.39 7.38
CA LEU A 109 11.34 1.87 8.62
C LEU A 109 10.34 0.99 9.36
N THR A 110 9.09 1.42 9.51
CA THR A 110 8.02 0.64 10.15
C THR A 110 7.78 -0.68 9.42
N ALA A 111 7.78 -0.68 8.08
CA ALA A 111 7.68 -1.90 7.29
C ALA A 111 8.85 -2.86 7.60
N LYS A 112 10.09 -2.34 7.58
CA LYS A 112 11.31 -3.10 7.86
C LYS A 112 11.32 -3.68 9.28
N LEU A 113 11.00 -2.87 10.30
CA LEU A 113 10.92 -3.30 11.69
C LEU A 113 9.80 -4.31 11.93
N SER A 114 8.71 -4.20 11.16
CA SER A 114 7.59 -5.17 11.18
C SER A 114 7.87 -6.43 10.35
N ARG A 115 9.10 -6.64 9.88
CA ARG A 115 9.52 -7.77 9.03
C ARG A 115 8.62 -7.98 7.80
N THR A 116 8.05 -6.89 7.30
CA THR A 116 7.18 -6.85 6.11
C THR A 116 8.00 -6.32 4.95
N SER A 117 7.81 -6.87 3.74
CA SER A 117 8.42 -6.30 2.54
C SER A 117 7.95 -4.85 2.36
N ILE A 118 8.85 -3.89 2.14
CA ILE A 118 8.48 -2.48 1.94
C ILE A 118 7.47 -2.35 0.80
N LYS A 119 7.70 -3.08 -0.30
CA LYS A 119 6.84 -3.07 -1.48
C LYS A 119 5.42 -3.55 -1.17
N GLU A 120 5.30 -4.64 -0.42
CA GLU A 120 4.00 -5.25 -0.10
C GLU A 120 3.29 -4.52 1.05
N GLY A 121 4.03 -4.19 2.11
CA GLY A 121 3.54 -3.47 3.27
C GLY A 121 2.94 -2.12 2.87
N LEU A 122 3.66 -1.35 2.07
CA LEU A 122 3.24 -0.01 1.62
C LEU A 122 2.45 -0.02 0.32
N GLY A 123 2.24 -1.18 -0.32
CA GLY A 123 1.42 -1.29 -1.53
C GLY A 123 2.03 -0.65 -2.78
N LEU A 124 3.35 -0.61 -2.90
CA LEU A 124 4.09 -0.09 -4.05
C LEU A 124 4.05 -1.11 -5.21
N ARG A 125 2.87 -1.30 -5.80
CA ARG A 125 2.62 -2.28 -6.86
C ARG A 125 1.92 -1.67 -8.05
N ALA A 126 2.03 -2.34 -9.19
CA ALA A 126 1.29 -1.98 -10.38
C ALA A 126 -0.23 -2.21 -10.19
N ALA A 127 -1.00 -1.55 -11.05
CA ALA A 127 -2.45 -1.69 -11.22
C ALA A 127 -2.74 -1.72 -12.73
N PRO A 128 -3.98 -2.04 -13.18
CA PRO A 128 -4.32 -1.96 -14.60
C PRO A 128 -3.99 -0.59 -15.16
N TRP A 129 -3.23 -0.53 -16.27
CA TRP A 129 -2.77 0.75 -16.83
C TRP A 129 -3.85 1.82 -17.01
N PRO A 130 -5.14 1.51 -17.35
CA PRO A 130 -6.14 2.56 -17.49
C PRO A 130 -6.37 3.33 -16.20
N THR A 131 -6.17 2.71 -15.02
CA THR A 131 -6.36 3.38 -13.73
C THR A 131 -5.38 4.54 -13.56
N PHE A 132 -4.18 4.48 -14.14
CA PHE A 132 -3.20 5.57 -14.08
C PHE A 132 -3.57 6.76 -14.96
N LEU A 133 -4.52 6.62 -15.89
CA LEU A 133 -5.03 7.72 -16.70
C LEU A 133 -6.34 8.29 -16.14
N VAL A 134 -7.30 7.42 -15.82
CA VAL A 134 -8.62 7.89 -15.38
C VAL A 134 -8.64 8.35 -13.92
N ALA A 135 -7.71 7.88 -13.07
CA ALA A 135 -7.63 8.36 -11.69
C ALA A 135 -7.23 9.85 -11.61
N PRO A 136 -6.19 10.32 -12.32
CA PRO A 136 -5.92 11.75 -12.46
C PRO A 136 -7.13 12.56 -12.97
N LEU A 137 -7.81 12.09 -14.01
CA LEU A 137 -8.98 12.80 -14.54
C LEU A 137 -10.12 12.91 -13.52
N GLY A 138 -10.34 11.85 -12.74
CA GLY A 138 -11.38 11.84 -11.71
C GLY A 138 -11.08 12.77 -10.54
N ILE A 139 -9.82 12.88 -10.09
CA ILE A 139 -9.46 13.82 -9.03
C ILE A 139 -9.53 15.28 -9.51
N LEU A 140 -9.09 15.57 -10.74
CA LEU A 140 -9.21 16.91 -11.33
C LEU A 140 -10.67 17.35 -11.47
N ALA A 141 -11.57 16.41 -11.79
CA ALA A 141 -13.00 16.68 -11.88
C ALA A 141 -13.64 17.03 -10.51
N LEU A 142 -12.96 16.78 -9.38
CA LEU A 142 -13.39 17.23 -8.06
C LEU A 142 -12.98 18.68 -7.76
N GLY A 143 -12.20 19.33 -8.62
CA GLY A 143 -11.75 20.72 -8.47
C GLY A 143 -12.88 21.70 -8.12
N PRO A 144 -14.00 21.76 -8.89
CA PRO A 144 -15.12 22.64 -8.55
C PRO A 144 -15.76 22.35 -7.18
N THR A 145 -15.71 21.09 -6.72
CA THR A 145 -16.20 20.73 -5.37
C THR A 145 -15.26 21.24 -4.31
N SER A 146 -13.95 21.10 -4.51
CA SER A 146 -12.91 21.63 -3.63
C SER A 146 -13.04 23.14 -3.49
N ASP A 147 -13.08 23.86 -4.61
CA ASP A 147 -13.25 25.32 -4.69
C ASP A 147 -14.50 25.80 -3.94
N ARG A 148 -15.65 25.14 -4.18
CA ARG A 148 -16.90 25.48 -3.51
C ARG A 148 -16.83 25.27 -1.99
N LEU A 149 -16.19 24.20 -1.53
CA LEU A 149 -16.05 23.92 -0.09
C LEU A 149 -15.11 24.92 0.59
N VAL A 150 -14.02 25.32 -0.07
CA VAL A 150 -13.13 26.40 0.42
C VAL A 150 -13.91 27.71 0.51
N THR A 151 -14.65 28.07 -0.54
CA THR A 151 -15.47 29.30 -0.57
C THR A 151 -16.49 29.32 0.57
N TRP A 152 -17.22 28.22 0.79
CA TRP A 152 -18.16 28.13 1.91
C TRP A 152 -17.47 28.20 3.27
N MET A 153 -16.27 27.64 3.42
CA MET A 153 -15.51 27.80 4.67
C MET A 153 -15.06 29.24 4.90
N LYS A 154 -14.64 29.96 3.85
CA LYS A 154 -14.33 31.40 3.92
C LYS A 154 -15.57 32.21 4.32
N GLU A 155 -16.75 31.85 3.82
CA GLU A 155 -18.02 32.53 4.16
C GLU A 155 -18.49 32.25 5.59
N ILE A 156 -18.44 30.99 6.04
CA ILE A 156 -18.98 30.55 7.34
C ILE A 156 -18.01 30.86 8.48
N ALA A 157 -16.70 30.75 8.23
CA ALA A 157 -15.65 30.86 9.23
C ALA A 157 -14.43 31.64 8.68
N PRO A 158 -14.59 32.93 8.33
CA PRO A 158 -13.55 33.73 7.68
C PRO A 158 -12.26 33.85 8.51
N HIS A 159 -12.40 33.90 9.84
CA HIS A 159 -11.25 34.03 10.76
C HIS A 159 -10.64 32.69 11.19
N SER A 160 -11.17 31.55 10.73
CA SER A 160 -10.67 30.22 11.07
C SER A 160 -9.67 29.73 10.03
N THR A 161 -8.56 30.45 9.89
CA THR A 161 -7.47 30.11 8.96
C THR A 161 -6.12 30.51 9.54
N MET A 162 -5.08 29.80 9.12
CA MET A 162 -3.66 30.11 9.32
C MET A 162 -3.06 30.77 8.07
N ASN A 163 -3.89 31.24 7.12
CA ASN A 163 -3.51 31.82 5.84
C ASN A 163 -2.65 30.91 4.95
N ALA A 164 -2.72 29.58 5.15
CA ALA A 164 -1.88 28.62 4.43
C ALA A 164 -2.07 28.70 2.90
N LEU A 165 -3.32 28.83 2.43
CA LEU A 165 -3.62 28.95 0.99
C LEU A 165 -3.10 30.26 0.39
N GLU A 166 -3.23 31.38 1.11
CA GLU A 166 -2.72 32.68 0.67
C GLU A 166 -1.18 32.68 0.59
N MET A 167 -0.52 32.09 1.58
CA MET A 167 0.94 31.94 1.60
C MET A 167 1.43 31.07 0.44
N ILE A 168 0.72 29.98 0.12
CA ILE A 168 1.01 29.17 -1.08
C ILE A 168 0.81 30.02 -2.34
N GLY A 169 -0.26 30.81 -2.42
CA GLY A 169 -0.51 31.74 -3.54
C GLY A 169 0.64 32.71 -3.76
N LYS A 170 1.11 33.39 -2.70
CA LYS A 170 2.29 34.30 -2.75
C LYS A 170 3.55 33.58 -3.23
N LEU A 171 3.81 32.36 -2.74
CA LEU A 171 4.96 31.56 -3.17
C LEU A 171 4.84 31.18 -4.65
N VAL A 172 3.63 30.79 -5.08
CA VAL A 172 3.29 30.48 -6.47
C VAL A 172 3.50 31.69 -7.34
N GLU A 173 3.08 32.89 -6.95
CA GLU A 173 3.30 34.12 -7.72
C GLU A 173 4.80 34.41 -7.88
N ALA A 174 5.55 34.39 -6.76
CA ALA A 174 6.93 34.84 -6.69
C ALA A 174 7.96 33.97 -7.45
N HIS A 175 7.70 32.66 -7.63
CA HIS A 175 8.72 31.72 -8.15
C HIS A 175 8.29 31.00 -9.42
N PRO A 176 9.19 30.66 -10.34
CA PRO A 176 8.82 29.95 -11.56
C PRO A 176 8.34 28.52 -11.29
N TRP A 177 7.45 28.02 -12.15
CA TRP A 177 6.78 26.73 -11.95
C TRP A 177 7.74 25.54 -11.79
N TRP A 178 8.89 25.55 -12.48
CA TRP A 178 9.86 24.45 -12.45
C TRP A 178 10.59 24.34 -11.10
N MET A 179 10.73 25.44 -10.35
CA MET A 179 11.27 25.43 -8.99
C MET A 179 10.24 24.89 -8.00
N LEU A 180 8.97 25.24 -8.21
CA LEU A 180 7.87 24.89 -7.31
C LEU A 180 7.36 23.47 -7.52
N TRP A 181 7.37 22.95 -8.75
CA TRP A 181 6.80 21.66 -9.07
C TRP A 181 7.37 20.49 -8.23
N PRO A 182 8.69 20.38 -8.02
CA PRO A 182 9.24 19.34 -7.13
C PRO A 182 8.74 19.44 -5.69
N ILE A 183 8.48 20.66 -5.20
CA ILE A 183 8.19 20.96 -3.80
C ILE A 183 6.68 20.93 -3.52
N ILE A 184 5.85 21.51 -4.38
CA ILE A 184 4.40 21.63 -4.18
C ILE A 184 3.63 20.44 -4.78
N ALA A 185 4.15 19.83 -5.85
CA ALA A 185 3.44 18.75 -6.55
C ALA A 185 4.06 17.37 -6.33
N LEU A 186 5.34 17.22 -6.68
CA LEU A 186 5.97 15.90 -6.70
C LEU A 186 6.20 15.34 -5.29
N THR A 187 6.87 16.11 -4.42
CA THR A 187 7.22 15.66 -3.06
C THR A 187 5.98 15.31 -2.22
N PRO A 188 4.96 16.19 -2.11
CA PRO A 188 3.76 15.88 -1.33
C PRO A 188 2.97 14.72 -1.93
N GLY A 189 2.78 14.73 -3.26
CA GLY A 189 2.04 13.68 -3.97
C GLY A 189 2.65 12.28 -3.83
N ILE A 190 3.97 12.18 -3.60
CA ILE A 190 4.62 10.90 -3.28
C ILE A 190 4.55 10.63 -1.78
N ALA A 191 5.05 11.57 -0.97
CA ALA A 191 5.30 11.34 0.45
C ALA A 191 4.02 11.11 1.25
N GLU A 192 3.01 11.93 1.00
CA GLU A 192 1.72 11.83 1.70
C GLU A 192 1.01 10.53 1.33
N GLU A 193 1.05 10.10 0.07
CA GLU A 193 0.42 8.84 -0.32
C GLU A 193 1.14 7.61 0.27
N VAL A 194 2.47 7.63 0.33
CA VAL A 194 3.24 6.58 1.01
C VAL A 194 2.85 6.51 2.49
N PHE A 195 2.62 7.65 3.13
CA PHE A 195 2.24 7.72 4.53
C PHE A 195 0.76 7.34 4.76
N PHE A 196 -0.18 8.07 4.17
CA PHE A 196 -1.61 7.90 4.43
C PHE A 196 -2.19 6.66 3.78
N ARG A 197 -1.82 6.33 2.53
CA ARG A 197 -2.33 5.16 1.81
C ARG A 197 -1.45 3.95 2.09
N GLY A 198 -0.13 4.12 2.07
CA GLY A 198 0.83 3.03 2.29
C GLY A 198 0.87 2.54 3.74
N LEU A 199 0.98 3.41 4.73
CA LEU A 199 1.08 3.02 6.16
C LEU A 199 -0.29 2.98 6.85
N ILE A 200 -0.99 4.13 6.93
CA ILE A 200 -2.20 4.27 7.76
C ILE A 200 -3.35 3.45 7.18
N GLN A 201 -3.69 3.63 5.91
CA GLN A 201 -4.83 2.97 5.31
C GLN A 201 -4.64 1.45 5.25
N ARG A 202 -3.51 0.98 4.72
CA ARG A 202 -3.28 -0.47 4.53
C ARG A 202 -3.22 -1.24 5.85
N SER A 203 -2.68 -0.64 6.91
CA SER A 203 -2.72 -1.25 8.25
C SER A 203 -4.14 -1.31 8.82
N ALA A 204 -5.00 -0.34 8.48
CA ALA A 204 -6.43 -0.36 8.78
C ALA A 204 -7.28 -1.25 7.82
N GLY A 205 -6.70 -1.67 6.69
CA GLY A 205 -7.31 -2.55 5.68
C GLY A 205 -7.92 -1.83 4.47
N PHE A 206 -8.88 -2.48 3.78
CA PHE A 206 -9.35 -2.05 2.44
C PHE A 206 -10.86 -1.71 2.36
N GLY A 207 -11.48 -1.31 3.47
CA GLY A 207 -12.92 -0.99 3.46
C GLY A 207 -13.23 0.36 4.03
N LYS A 208 -14.53 0.61 4.16
CA LYS A 208 -15.08 1.93 4.50
C LYS A 208 -14.37 2.58 5.70
N LYS A 209 -14.14 1.84 6.79
CA LYS A 209 -13.39 2.34 7.97
C LYS A 209 -11.99 2.84 7.62
N ALA A 210 -11.21 2.07 6.86
CA ALA A 210 -9.85 2.46 6.47
C ALA A 210 -9.85 3.66 5.52
N ILE A 211 -10.82 3.74 4.60
CA ILE A 211 -11.00 4.89 3.71
C ILE A 211 -11.28 6.15 4.54
N VAL A 212 -12.21 6.09 5.48
CA VAL A 212 -12.56 7.23 6.35
C VAL A 212 -11.37 7.65 7.20
N ILE A 213 -10.70 6.71 7.88
CA ILE A 213 -9.53 7.00 8.72
C ILE A 213 -8.42 7.67 7.90
N SER A 214 -8.11 7.13 6.73
CA SER A 214 -7.07 7.67 5.85
C SER A 214 -7.45 9.05 5.31
N ALA A 215 -8.66 9.22 4.78
CA ALA A 215 -9.11 10.50 4.23
C ALA A 215 -9.17 11.61 5.29
N LEU A 216 -9.68 11.32 6.49
CA LEU A 216 -9.74 12.30 7.57
C LEU A 216 -8.34 12.62 8.09
N SER A 217 -7.49 11.62 8.38
CA SER A 217 -6.12 11.88 8.84
C SER A 217 -5.31 12.69 7.83
N PHE A 218 -5.44 12.38 6.53
CA PHE A 218 -4.85 13.16 5.44
C PHE A 218 -5.33 14.61 5.45
N SER A 219 -6.65 14.84 5.54
CA SER A 219 -7.20 16.18 5.46
C SER A 219 -6.79 17.00 6.68
N PHE A 220 -7.00 16.49 7.89
CA PHE A 220 -6.68 17.17 9.14
C PHE A 220 -5.18 17.39 9.36
N PHE A 221 -4.30 16.64 8.68
CA PHE A 221 -2.86 16.88 8.71
C PHE A 221 -2.48 18.28 8.16
N HIS A 222 -3.34 18.90 7.36
CA HIS A 222 -3.13 20.25 6.83
C HIS A 222 -3.38 21.35 7.87
N MET A 223 -4.07 21.04 8.97
CA MET A 223 -4.37 21.88 10.13
C MET A 223 -5.21 23.15 9.87
N ASP A 224 -5.14 23.74 8.68
CA ASP A 224 -5.89 24.92 8.26
C ASP A 224 -7.33 24.54 7.84
N PRO A 225 -8.38 25.08 8.49
CA PRO A 225 -9.76 24.70 8.19
C PRO A 225 -10.21 24.97 6.76
N HIS A 226 -9.74 26.06 6.12
CA HIS A 226 -10.07 26.37 4.73
C HIS A 226 -9.44 25.32 3.81
N HIS A 227 -8.16 25.00 4.03
CA HIS A 227 -7.44 23.98 3.28
C HIS A 227 -8.04 22.58 3.49
N ILE A 228 -8.36 22.21 4.74
CA ILE A 228 -9.02 20.94 5.10
C ILE A 228 -10.28 20.74 4.28
N ALA A 229 -11.14 21.76 4.17
CA ALA A 229 -12.38 21.66 3.39
C ALA A 229 -12.13 21.44 1.90
N GLY A 230 -11.10 22.08 1.35
CA GLY A 230 -10.69 21.87 -0.04
C GLY A 230 -10.18 20.45 -0.31
N VAL A 231 -9.33 19.91 0.56
CA VAL A 231 -8.69 18.60 0.31
C VAL A 231 -9.51 17.40 0.77
N LEU A 232 -10.53 17.59 1.60
CA LEU A 232 -11.38 16.50 2.10
C LEU A 232 -11.98 15.60 0.99
N PRO A 233 -12.65 16.13 -0.05
CA PRO A 233 -13.18 15.28 -1.14
C PRO A 233 -12.07 14.54 -1.90
N LEU A 234 -10.91 15.18 -2.10
CA LEU A 234 -9.74 14.58 -2.75
C LEU A 234 -9.18 13.43 -1.88
N GLY A 235 -9.11 13.65 -0.57
CA GLY A 235 -8.69 12.67 0.43
C GLY A 235 -9.50 11.38 0.36
N PHE A 236 -10.84 11.51 0.28
CA PHE A 236 -11.75 10.37 0.09
C PHE A 236 -11.54 9.67 -1.24
N TYR A 237 -11.37 10.43 -2.34
CA TYR A 237 -11.15 9.86 -3.66
C TYR A 237 -9.85 9.05 -3.74
N LEU A 238 -8.74 9.62 -3.25
CA LEU A 238 -7.43 8.97 -3.19
C LEU A 238 -7.44 7.74 -2.27
N ALA A 239 -8.10 7.83 -1.11
CA ALA A 239 -8.26 6.67 -0.22
C ALA A 239 -9.12 5.58 -0.87
N TRP A 240 -10.17 5.94 -1.61
CA TRP A 240 -10.95 4.98 -2.39
C TRP A 240 -10.11 4.32 -3.48
N LEU A 241 -9.30 5.08 -4.23
CA LEU A 241 -8.37 4.53 -5.24
C LEU A 241 -7.42 3.51 -4.63
N GLY A 242 -6.77 3.85 -3.51
CA GLY A 242 -5.88 2.93 -2.78
C GLY A 242 -6.61 1.68 -2.30
N ALA A 243 -7.85 1.82 -1.79
CA ALA A 243 -8.68 0.68 -1.35
C ALA A 243 -9.16 -0.20 -2.51
N ARG A 244 -9.43 0.41 -3.67
CA ARG A 244 -10.04 -0.25 -4.83
C ARG A 244 -9.00 -0.99 -5.67
N THR A 245 -7.86 -0.34 -5.92
CA THR A 245 -6.76 -0.87 -6.73
C THR A 245 -5.77 -1.67 -5.89
N GLY A 246 -5.72 -1.42 -4.58
CA GLY A 246 -4.70 -1.95 -3.71
C GLY A 246 -3.31 -1.35 -3.93
N SER A 247 -3.13 -0.47 -4.91
CA SER A 247 -1.85 0.14 -5.26
C SER A 247 -1.79 1.54 -4.67
N THR A 248 -0.65 1.87 -4.06
CA THR A 248 -0.32 3.24 -3.64
C THR A 248 0.22 4.08 -4.80
N LEU A 249 0.68 3.44 -5.89
CA LEU A 249 1.16 4.16 -7.08
C LEU A 249 0.02 4.89 -7.81
N VAL A 250 -1.19 4.32 -7.83
CA VAL A 250 -2.36 4.95 -8.47
C VAL A 250 -2.72 6.28 -7.80
N PRO A 251 -2.93 6.35 -6.47
CA PRO A 251 -3.18 7.63 -5.81
C PRO A 251 -1.95 8.57 -5.86
N ILE A 252 -0.70 8.07 -5.86
CA ILE A 252 0.50 8.93 -6.09
C ILE A 252 0.37 9.67 -7.41
N VAL A 253 0.10 8.96 -8.51
CA VAL A 253 0.01 9.59 -9.83
C VAL A 253 -1.16 10.57 -9.88
N ALA A 254 -2.33 10.20 -9.34
CA ALA A 254 -3.48 11.10 -9.27
C ALA A 254 -3.18 12.36 -8.45
N HIS A 255 -2.52 12.24 -7.31
CA HIS A 255 -2.21 13.35 -6.42
C HIS A 255 -1.13 14.27 -7.03
N VAL A 256 -0.04 13.72 -7.58
CA VAL A 256 0.98 14.51 -8.28
C VAL A 256 0.36 15.29 -9.44
N VAL A 257 -0.52 14.68 -10.24
CA VAL A 257 -1.21 15.38 -11.33
C VAL A 257 -2.14 16.46 -10.80
N ASN A 258 -2.91 16.18 -9.74
CA ASN A 258 -3.78 17.17 -9.10
C ASN A 258 -2.98 18.42 -8.70
N ASN A 259 -1.88 18.24 -7.98
CA ASN A 259 -1.08 19.36 -7.50
C ASN A 259 -0.33 20.05 -8.63
N SER A 260 0.08 19.31 -9.66
CA SER A 260 0.69 19.90 -10.86
C SER A 260 -0.30 20.82 -11.59
N MET A 261 -1.55 20.39 -11.73
CA MET A 261 -2.60 21.20 -12.35
C MET A 261 -3.03 22.38 -11.48
N ALA A 262 -3.08 22.22 -10.16
CA ALA A 262 -3.34 23.34 -9.24
C ALA A 262 -2.23 24.40 -9.33
N LEU A 263 -0.96 23.98 -9.31
CA LEU A 263 0.18 24.87 -9.49
C LEU A 263 0.14 25.59 -10.85
N LEU A 264 -0.13 24.85 -11.93
CA LEU A 264 -0.23 25.44 -13.27
C LEU A 264 -1.42 26.40 -13.37
N ALA A 265 -2.57 26.07 -12.79
CA ALA A 265 -3.74 26.94 -12.76
C ALA A 265 -3.43 28.24 -12.03
N GLY A 266 -2.83 28.20 -10.84
CA GLY A 266 -2.40 29.41 -10.11
C GLY A 266 -1.42 30.27 -10.93
N LYS A 267 -0.49 29.63 -11.66
CA LYS A 267 0.43 30.35 -12.55
C LYS A 267 -0.22 30.98 -13.78
N LEU A 268 -1.29 30.41 -14.31
CA LEU A 268 -1.95 30.88 -15.53
C LEU A 268 -3.11 31.85 -15.25
N ALA A 269 -3.80 31.68 -14.13
CA ALA A 269 -4.97 32.48 -13.77
C ALA A 269 -4.59 33.92 -13.38
N GLY A 270 -3.43 34.11 -12.75
CA GLY A 270 -3.05 35.40 -12.18
C GLY A 270 -3.94 35.81 -10.99
N PRO A 271 -3.56 36.85 -10.23
CA PRO A 271 -4.20 37.19 -8.96
C PRO A 271 -5.68 37.62 -9.10
N GLU A 272 -6.09 38.17 -10.25
CA GLU A 272 -7.46 38.65 -10.47
C GLU A 272 -8.50 37.53 -10.61
N LEU A 273 -8.08 36.31 -10.94
CA LEU A 273 -8.96 35.17 -11.14
C LEU A 273 -8.99 34.21 -9.94
N GLU A 274 -8.14 34.39 -8.92
CA GLU A 274 -8.09 33.50 -7.74
C GLU A 274 -9.31 33.62 -6.83
N ASP A 275 -9.98 34.78 -6.80
CA ASP A 275 -11.18 35.00 -5.99
C ASP A 275 -12.50 34.74 -6.75
N VAL A 276 -12.42 34.37 -8.03
CA VAL A 276 -13.60 34.07 -8.84
C VAL A 276 -13.98 32.61 -8.65
N ALA A 277 -14.95 32.37 -7.77
CA ALA A 277 -15.50 31.03 -7.55
C ALA A 277 -15.99 30.41 -8.87
N MET A 278 -15.72 29.12 -9.04
CA MET A 278 -16.16 28.38 -10.20
C MET A 278 -17.70 28.42 -10.33
N PRO A 279 -18.24 28.54 -11.55
CA PRO A 279 -19.68 28.64 -11.74
C PRO A 279 -20.38 27.35 -11.27
N LEU A 280 -21.57 27.49 -10.69
CA LEU A 280 -22.30 26.37 -10.06
C LEU A 280 -22.55 25.18 -10.98
N TRP A 281 -22.65 25.40 -12.30
CA TRP A 281 -22.83 24.31 -13.27
C TRP A 281 -21.59 23.41 -13.39
N ALA A 282 -20.40 23.87 -12.97
CA ALA A 282 -19.19 23.07 -12.99
C ALA A 282 -19.23 21.92 -11.97
N LEU A 283 -20.04 22.04 -10.90
CA LEU A 283 -20.23 20.98 -9.90
C LEU A 283 -20.85 19.70 -10.51
N PRO A 284 -22.07 19.74 -11.09
CA PRO A 284 -22.67 18.53 -11.65
C PRO A 284 -21.85 17.96 -12.82
N VAL A 285 -21.19 18.81 -13.63
CA VAL A 285 -20.29 18.35 -14.69
C VAL A 285 -19.09 17.59 -14.11
N GLY A 286 -18.44 18.16 -13.09
CA GLY A 286 -17.33 17.52 -12.38
C GLY A 286 -17.75 16.19 -11.75
N TRP A 287 -18.92 16.13 -11.11
CA TRP A 287 -19.44 14.89 -10.52
C TRP A 287 -19.74 13.81 -11.56
N LEU A 288 -20.29 14.18 -12.73
CA LEU A 288 -20.53 13.24 -13.83
C LEU A 288 -19.21 12.66 -14.38
N ILE A 289 -18.20 13.50 -14.60
CA ILE A 289 -16.87 13.06 -15.04
C ILE A 289 -16.23 12.15 -13.99
N CYS A 290 -16.26 12.55 -12.72
CA CYS A 290 -15.72 11.75 -11.62
C CYS A 290 -16.43 10.40 -11.50
N ALA A 291 -17.77 10.36 -11.58
CA ALA A 291 -18.55 9.14 -11.57
C ALA A 291 -18.20 8.21 -12.74
N GLY A 292 -18.00 8.75 -13.94
CA GLY A 292 -17.51 8.01 -15.10
C GLY A 292 -16.12 7.39 -14.86
N CYS A 293 -15.18 8.16 -14.30
CA CYS A 293 -13.85 7.68 -13.94
C CYS A 293 -13.90 6.59 -12.86
N VAL A 294 -14.73 6.78 -11.84
CA VAL A 294 -14.99 5.80 -10.78
C VAL A 294 -15.53 4.50 -11.37
N TYR A 295 -16.48 4.58 -12.31
CA TYR A 295 -17.02 3.42 -13.01
C TYR A 295 -15.94 2.67 -13.81
N VAL A 296 -15.11 3.38 -14.57
CA VAL A 296 -14.02 2.77 -15.35
C VAL A 296 -13.02 2.07 -14.43
N VAL A 297 -12.53 2.74 -13.36
CA VAL A 297 -11.65 2.10 -12.38
C VAL A 297 -12.32 0.89 -11.75
N TRP A 298 -13.59 1.00 -11.37
CA TRP A 298 -14.33 -0.12 -10.80
C TRP A 298 -14.45 -1.29 -11.77
N ARG A 299 -14.69 -1.02 -13.06
CA ARG A 299 -14.83 -2.02 -14.11
C ARG A 299 -13.50 -2.72 -14.41
N THR A 300 -12.41 -1.97 -14.52
CA THR A 300 -11.06 -2.52 -14.78
C THR A 300 -10.50 -3.30 -13.60
N THR A 301 -10.95 -2.99 -12.38
CA THR A 301 -10.54 -3.69 -11.15
C THR A 301 -11.64 -4.61 -10.61
N LYS A 302 -12.60 -5.05 -11.43
CA LYS A 302 -13.75 -5.89 -11.01
C LYS A 302 -13.28 -7.12 -10.22
N ASP A 303 -12.24 -7.80 -10.70
CA ASP A 303 -11.57 -8.87 -9.98
C ASP A 303 -10.61 -8.30 -8.93
N ARG A 304 -11.15 -7.99 -7.75
CA ARG A 304 -10.40 -7.36 -6.65
C ARG A 304 -9.28 -8.24 -6.10
N ALA A 305 -9.49 -9.55 -6.08
CA ALA A 305 -8.54 -10.49 -5.49
C ALA A 305 -7.19 -10.42 -6.22
N ARG A 306 -7.24 -10.32 -7.56
CA ARG A 306 -6.06 -10.16 -8.43
C ARG A 306 -5.16 -8.98 -8.05
N TRP A 307 -5.75 -7.86 -7.64
CA TRP A 307 -5.01 -6.60 -7.43
C TRP A 307 -4.71 -6.28 -5.97
N LEU A 308 -5.49 -6.83 -5.04
CA LEU A 308 -5.32 -6.58 -3.61
C LEU A 308 -4.18 -7.42 -2.98
N GLY A 309 -3.65 -8.44 -3.68
CA GLY A 309 -2.51 -9.26 -3.25
C GLY A 309 -2.75 -10.01 -1.92
N PRO A 310 -1.70 -10.52 -1.26
CA PRO A 310 -1.85 -11.34 -0.05
C PRO A 310 -2.60 -10.63 1.11
N ALA A 311 -2.54 -9.30 1.16
CA ALA A 311 -3.26 -8.49 2.15
C ALA A 311 -4.80 -8.44 1.94
N ALA A 312 -5.31 -8.86 0.78
CA ALA A 312 -6.75 -9.03 0.53
C ALA A 312 -7.35 -10.20 1.30
N GLU A 313 -6.54 -11.24 1.48
CA GLU A 313 -6.96 -12.55 1.98
C GLU A 313 -7.27 -12.50 3.47
N GLU A 314 -6.60 -11.63 4.23
CA GLU A 314 -6.88 -11.35 5.65
C GLU A 314 -8.26 -10.71 5.90
N ARG A 315 -8.98 -10.29 4.85
CA ARG A 315 -10.30 -9.65 4.95
C ARG A 315 -11.44 -10.52 4.42
N ALA A 316 -11.13 -11.66 3.80
CA ALA A 316 -12.11 -12.45 3.08
C ALA A 316 -13.04 -13.29 3.96
N ALA A 317 -12.87 -13.34 5.28
CA ALA A 317 -13.88 -13.94 6.15
C ALA A 317 -13.75 -13.53 7.63
N PRO A 318 -14.74 -12.81 8.20
CA PRO A 318 -14.93 -12.74 9.64
C PRO A 318 -15.35 -14.09 10.24
N ASP A 319 -15.97 -14.97 9.44
CA ASP A 319 -16.59 -16.23 9.89
C ASP A 319 -15.93 -17.50 9.34
N ALA A 320 -14.85 -17.39 8.56
CA ALA A 320 -14.08 -18.59 8.21
C ALA A 320 -13.08 -18.82 9.34
N PRO A 321 -12.98 -20.05 9.88
CA PRO A 321 -11.94 -20.37 10.83
C PRO A 321 -10.60 -19.97 10.23
N ALA A 322 -9.79 -19.26 11.03
CA ALA A 322 -8.48 -18.78 10.66
C ALA A 322 -7.53 -19.97 10.48
N VAL A 323 -7.62 -20.63 9.33
CA VAL A 323 -6.72 -21.69 8.94
C VAL A 323 -5.83 -21.11 7.85
N SER A 324 -4.58 -20.81 8.21
CA SER A 324 -3.52 -20.53 7.23
C SER A 324 -3.50 -21.65 6.19
N PRO A 325 -3.27 -21.36 4.90
CA PRO A 325 -3.15 -22.43 3.92
C PRO A 325 -2.05 -23.41 4.34
N HIS A 326 -2.41 -24.68 4.47
CA HIS A 326 -1.45 -25.72 4.89
C HIS A 326 -0.46 -26.04 3.78
N TRP A 327 -0.88 -25.88 2.51
CA TRP A 327 -0.07 -26.21 1.36
C TRP A 327 -0.16 -25.14 0.27
N ARG A 328 0.91 -24.98 -0.50
CA ARG A 328 0.94 -24.19 -1.73
C ARG A 328 1.38 -25.04 -2.91
N ILE A 329 0.97 -24.63 -4.10
CA ILE A 329 1.40 -25.25 -5.35
C ILE A 329 2.38 -24.32 -6.00
N VAL A 330 3.57 -24.84 -6.22
CA VAL A 330 4.66 -24.11 -6.84
C VAL A 330 5.08 -24.81 -8.13
N ARG A 331 5.47 -23.99 -9.10
CA ARG A 331 6.18 -24.42 -10.29
C ARG A 331 7.55 -23.77 -10.28
N THR A 332 8.59 -24.60 -10.42
CA THR A 332 9.96 -24.10 -10.55
C THR A 332 10.34 -24.10 -12.02
N VAL A 333 10.61 -22.92 -12.59
CA VAL A 333 11.12 -22.76 -13.97
C VAL A 333 12.47 -22.06 -13.90
N GLY A 334 13.55 -22.83 -14.06
CA GLY A 334 14.91 -22.32 -13.87
C GLY A 334 15.14 -21.80 -12.46
N ALA A 335 15.47 -20.51 -12.32
CA ALA A 335 15.67 -19.83 -11.04
C ALA A 335 14.41 -19.15 -10.48
N HIS A 336 13.28 -19.22 -11.18
CA HIS A 336 12.02 -18.56 -10.81
C HIS A 336 11.01 -19.57 -10.27
N GLU A 337 10.39 -19.22 -9.14
CA GLU A 337 9.31 -19.99 -8.52
C GLU A 337 7.99 -19.23 -8.69
N GLU A 338 7.00 -19.91 -9.25
CA GLU A 338 5.67 -19.38 -9.48
C GLU A 338 4.66 -20.08 -8.58
N VAL A 339 3.86 -19.29 -7.86
CA VAL A 339 2.80 -19.80 -6.99
C VAL A 339 1.48 -19.85 -7.77
N LEU A 340 0.98 -21.06 -7.98
CA LEU A 340 -0.20 -21.34 -8.79
C LEU A 340 -1.47 -21.35 -7.94
N GLY A 341 -1.34 -21.62 -6.65
CA GLY A 341 -2.42 -21.51 -5.68
C GLY A 341 -2.12 -22.18 -4.36
N TYR A 342 -3.12 -22.23 -3.50
CA TYR A 342 -3.03 -22.65 -2.11
C TYR A 342 -4.11 -23.69 -1.82
N VAL A 343 -3.85 -24.61 -0.90
CA VAL A 343 -4.83 -25.62 -0.44
C VAL A 343 -5.17 -25.34 1.02
N ARG A 344 -6.46 -25.07 1.28
CA ARG A 344 -7.03 -24.81 2.60
C ARG A 344 -7.83 -26.01 3.09
N ASP A 345 -8.08 -26.07 4.40
CA ASP A 345 -8.93 -27.09 5.04
C ASP A 345 -8.55 -28.51 4.61
N ALA A 346 -7.26 -28.76 4.40
CA ALA A 346 -6.74 -30.07 4.07
C ALA A 346 -7.06 -31.00 5.24
N GLN A 347 -8.11 -31.81 5.11
CA GLN A 347 -8.31 -32.91 6.03
C GLN A 347 -7.24 -33.94 5.67
N LEU A 348 -6.15 -33.94 6.43
CA LEU A 348 -5.18 -35.03 6.45
C LEU A 348 -5.86 -36.25 7.08
N ALA A 349 -6.68 -36.94 6.28
CA ALA A 349 -6.93 -38.34 6.49
C ALA A 349 -5.97 -39.06 5.56
N LEU A 350 -4.72 -39.27 5.99
CA LEU A 350 -3.80 -40.14 5.26
C LEU A 350 -4.57 -41.42 4.89
N PRO A 351 -4.66 -41.74 3.58
CA PRO A 351 -3.74 -41.36 2.52
C PRO A 351 -4.18 -40.17 1.62
N ASP A 352 -5.31 -39.52 1.87
CA ASP A 352 -5.90 -38.52 0.97
C ASP A 352 -5.79 -37.08 1.54
N VAL A 353 -5.14 -36.18 0.80
CA VAL A 353 -5.18 -34.73 1.08
C VAL A 353 -6.34 -34.10 0.31
N ILE A 354 -7.49 -33.97 0.95
CA ILE A 354 -8.67 -33.29 0.37
C ILE A 354 -8.76 -31.90 0.99
N GLY A 355 -8.60 -30.87 0.16
CA GLY A 355 -8.71 -29.48 0.60
C GLY A 355 -9.36 -28.56 -0.43
N ARG A 356 -9.75 -27.37 0.00
CA ARG A 356 -10.27 -26.30 -0.85
C ARG A 356 -9.12 -25.56 -1.50
N PHE A 357 -9.05 -25.63 -2.83
CA PHE A 357 -8.08 -24.87 -3.60
C PHE A 357 -8.46 -23.39 -3.72
N GLN A 358 -7.46 -22.53 -3.54
CA GLN A 358 -7.52 -21.09 -3.76
C GLN A 358 -6.52 -20.71 -4.87
N PRO A 359 -6.97 -20.08 -5.96
CA PRO A 359 -6.12 -19.59 -7.03
C PRO A 359 -4.99 -18.67 -6.55
N GLY A 360 -3.77 -18.91 -7.03
CA GLY A 360 -2.61 -18.05 -6.83
C GLY A 360 -2.35 -17.14 -8.05
N PRO A 361 -1.31 -16.28 -7.99
CA PRO A 361 -0.98 -15.33 -9.05
C PRO A 361 -0.81 -15.94 -10.45
N ALA A 362 -0.29 -17.17 -10.53
CA ALA A 362 -0.08 -17.90 -11.78
C ALA A 362 -1.22 -18.87 -12.15
N PHE A 363 -2.36 -18.83 -11.44
CA PHE A 363 -3.46 -19.78 -11.65
C PHE A 363 -4.09 -19.70 -13.05
N HIS A 364 -4.11 -18.52 -13.68
CA HIS A 364 -4.73 -18.36 -15.00
C HIS A 364 -4.04 -19.23 -16.05
N ASP A 365 -2.72 -19.14 -16.13
CA ASP A 365 -1.89 -19.93 -17.04
C ASP A 365 -2.05 -21.43 -16.76
N PHE A 366 -2.22 -21.78 -15.48
CA PHE A 366 -2.48 -23.15 -15.06
C PHE A 366 -3.88 -23.64 -15.46
N ALA A 367 -4.91 -22.82 -15.29
CA ALA A 367 -6.28 -23.15 -15.64
C ALA A 367 -6.44 -23.32 -17.16
N GLU A 368 -5.80 -22.47 -17.96
CA GLU A 368 -5.74 -22.62 -19.41
C GLU A 368 -5.01 -23.90 -19.83
N THR A 369 -3.90 -24.22 -19.16
CA THR A 369 -3.15 -25.46 -19.40
C THR A 369 -3.99 -26.70 -19.09
N LEU A 370 -4.71 -26.72 -17.97
CA LEU A 370 -5.60 -27.82 -17.62
C LEU A 370 -6.81 -27.92 -18.57
N ALA A 371 -7.42 -26.79 -18.94
CA ALA A 371 -8.51 -26.77 -19.91
C ALA A 371 -8.05 -27.31 -21.27
N THR A 372 -6.82 -27.00 -21.68
CA THR A 372 -6.21 -27.54 -22.90
C THR A 372 -6.11 -29.06 -22.82
N ILE A 373 -5.62 -29.63 -21.71
CA ILE A 373 -5.51 -31.08 -21.52
C ILE A 373 -6.88 -31.78 -21.57
N GLU A 374 -7.90 -31.18 -20.96
CA GLU A 374 -9.25 -31.75 -20.93
C GLU A 374 -9.96 -31.69 -22.29
N GLN A 375 -9.66 -30.67 -23.11
CA GLN A 375 -10.36 -30.40 -24.37
C GLN A 375 -9.64 -30.93 -25.61
N THR A 376 -8.37 -31.33 -25.49
CA THR A 376 -7.55 -31.79 -26.63
C THR A 376 -7.26 -33.30 -26.54
N PRO A 377 -7.27 -34.02 -27.68
CA PRO A 377 -6.91 -35.44 -27.71
C PRO A 377 -5.49 -35.67 -27.19
N ALA A 378 -5.27 -36.78 -26.49
CA ALA A 378 -3.98 -37.12 -25.89
C ALA A 378 -2.80 -37.15 -26.87
N GLU A 379 -3.08 -37.44 -28.14
CA GLU A 379 -2.09 -37.52 -29.23
C GLU A 379 -1.77 -36.15 -29.87
N SER A 380 -2.51 -35.10 -29.51
CA SER A 380 -2.31 -33.77 -30.10
C SER A 380 -1.07 -33.07 -29.53
N GLU A 381 -0.39 -32.31 -30.38
CA GLU A 381 0.78 -31.50 -29.99
C GLU A 381 0.44 -30.51 -28.86
N ALA A 382 -0.75 -29.90 -28.91
CA ALA A 382 -1.26 -29.01 -27.86
C ALA A 382 -1.44 -29.72 -26.51
N HIS A 383 -1.88 -30.99 -26.51
CA HIS A 383 -2.00 -31.80 -25.30
C HIS A 383 -0.63 -32.12 -24.70
N GLN A 384 0.34 -32.49 -25.54
CA GLN A 384 1.71 -32.81 -25.12
C GLN A 384 2.43 -31.56 -24.59
N GLU A 385 2.26 -30.41 -25.25
CA GLU A 385 2.82 -29.13 -24.79
C GLU A 385 2.18 -28.70 -23.45
N ALA A 386 0.87 -28.87 -23.30
CA ALA A 386 0.19 -28.60 -22.04
C ALA A 386 0.66 -29.54 -20.91
N LEU A 387 0.92 -30.81 -21.20
CA LEU A 387 1.52 -31.74 -20.23
C LEU A 387 2.94 -31.33 -19.83
N ALA A 388 3.77 -30.89 -20.79
CA ALA A 388 5.11 -30.37 -20.53
C ALA A 388 5.07 -29.09 -19.68
N ARG A 389 4.09 -28.20 -19.90
CA ARG A 389 3.82 -27.04 -19.04
C ARG A 389 3.40 -27.42 -17.63
N LEU A 390 3.00 -28.67 -17.41
CA LEU A 390 2.73 -29.27 -16.11
C LEU A 390 3.92 -30.05 -15.52
N GLU A 391 5.12 -30.01 -16.09
CA GLU A 391 6.34 -30.56 -15.49
C GLU A 391 6.94 -29.60 -14.45
N GLY A 392 7.54 -30.14 -13.39
CA GLY A 392 8.14 -29.34 -12.30
C GLY A 392 7.16 -28.83 -11.24
N PHE A 393 5.93 -29.36 -11.19
CA PHE A 393 4.92 -29.00 -10.20
C PHE A 393 5.20 -29.72 -8.90
N GLN A 394 5.17 -28.95 -7.81
CA GLN A 394 5.38 -29.45 -6.48
C GLN A 394 4.28 -28.91 -5.57
N LEU A 395 3.78 -29.78 -4.70
CA LEU A 395 2.95 -29.38 -3.57
C LEU A 395 3.90 -29.17 -2.39
N GLU A 396 3.96 -27.95 -1.88
CA GLU A 396 4.83 -27.59 -0.77
C GLU A 396 4.01 -27.43 0.50
N ASP A 397 4.38 -28.16 1.53
CA ASP A 397 3.88 -27.94 2.88
C ASP A 397 4.48 -26.63 3.40
N MET A 398 3.60 -25.68 3.72
CA MET A 398 4.02 -24.37 4.23
C MET A 398 4.63 -24.47 5.64
N ALA A 399 4.32 -25.52 6.41
CA ALA A 399 4.81 -25.70 7.76
C ALA A 399 6.19 -26.39 7.79
N SER A 400 6.36 -27.48 7.05
CA SER A 400 7.61 -28.26 7.04
C SER A 400 8.57 -27.87 5.92
N GLY A 401 8.09 -27.19 4.87
CA GLY A 401 8.85 -26.95 3.64
C GLY A 401 9.02 -28.19 2.77
N GLU A 402 8.40 -29.32 3.15
CA GLU A 402 8.45 -30.55 2.38
C GLU A 402 7.76 -30.36 1.04
N ARG A 403 8.41 -30.83 -0.04
CA ARG A 403 7.88 -30.73 -1.40
C ARG A 403 7.55 -32.11 -1.93
N LEU A 404 6.26 -32.33 -2.16
CA LEU A 404 5.77 -33.53 -2.82
C LEU A 404 5.79 -33.31 -4.34
N PRO A 405 6.40 -34.20 -5.13
CA PRO A 405 6.38 -34.10 -6.58
C PRO A 405 4.97 -34.37 -7.13
N LYS A 406 4.65 -33.83 -8.31
CA LYS A 406 3.39 -34.09 -9.03
C LYS A 406 3.00 -35.57 -9.08
N ALA A 407 3.96 -36.51 -9.17
CA ALA A 407 3.66 -37.94 -9.19
C ALA A 407 2.92 -38.44 -7.93
N ALA A 408 3.07 -37.76 -6.80
CA ALA A 408 2.42 -38.10 -5.55
C ALA A 408 0.94 -37.64 -5.48
N PHE A 409 0.46 -36.84 -6.45
CA PHE A 409 -0.90 -36.30 -6.42
C PHE A 409 -1.53 -36.07 -7.80
N ARG A 410 -2.85 -36.27 -7.89
CA ARG A 410 -3.69 -35.96 -9.04
C ARG A 410 -4.52 -34.72 -8.75
N ILE A 411 -4.67 -33.91 -9.79
CA ILE A 411 -5.43 -32.66 -9.80
C ILE A 411 -6.74 -32.92 -10.54
N GLN A 412 -7.87 -32.52 -9.96
CA GLN A 412 -9.20 -32.60 -10.59
C GLN A 412 -9.90 -31.24 -10.56
N LEU A 413 -10.31 -30.72 -11.71
CA LEU A 413 -11.20 -29.56 -11.78
C LEU A 413 -12.65 -29.99 -11.51
N ARG A 414 -13.31 -29.35 -10.55
CA ARG A 414 -14.75 -29.48 -10.26
C ARG A 414 -15.33 -28.10 -9.98
N GLN A 415 -16.25 -27.63 -10.84
CA GLN A 415 -17.06 -26.42 -10.59
C GLN A 415 -16.21 -25.23 -10.10
N GLU A 416 -15.18 -24.86 -10.87
CA GLU A 416 -14.22 -23.77 -10.56
C GLU A 416 -13.30 -24.03 -9.34
N ARG A 417 -13.29 -25.24 -8.80
CA ARG A 417 -12.38 -25.65 -7.72
C ARG A 417 -11.46 -26.75 -8.20
N VAL A 418 -10.20 -26.66 -7.80
CA VAL A 418 -9.23 -27.72 -8.03
C VAL A 418 -9.19 -28.62 -6.79
N VAL A 419 -9.29 -29.92 -6.97
CA VAL A 419 -9.25 -30.94 -5.91
C VAL A 419 -8.00 -31.77 -6.10
N PHE A 420 -7.24 -31.95 -5.01
CA PHE A 420 -6.05 -32.79 -4.99
C PHE A 420 -6.42 -34.17 -4.44
N ARG A 421 -5.83 -35.22 -5.01
CA ARG A 421 -5.91 -36.60 -4.50
C ARG A 421 -4.53 -37.23 -4.56
N ALA A 422 -4.06 -37.88 -3.51
CA ALA A 422 -2.80 -38.60 -3.61
C ALA A 422 -2.92 -39.77 -4.61
N LEU A 423 -1.84 -40.10 -5.31
CA LEU A 423 -1.76 -41.31 -6.14
C LEU A 423 -1.07 -42.41 -5.34
N LYS A 424 -1.61 -43.63 -5.38
CA LYS A 424 -1.07 -44.83 -4.71
C LYS A 424 0.27 -45.26 -5.30
#